data_AF-A0A0C1HEA5-F1
#
_entry.id   AF-A0A0C1HEA5-F1
#
_cell.length_a   1.000
_cell.length_b   1.000
_cell.length_c   1.000
_cell.angle_alpha   90.00
_cell.angle_beta   90.00
_cell.angle_gamma   90.00
#
_symmetry.space_group_name_H-M   'P 1'
#
loop_
_entity.id
_entity.type
_entity.pdbx_description
1 polymer ?
#
loop_
_entity_poly.entity_id
_entity_poly.type
_entity_poly.pdbx_seq_one_letter_code
_entity_poly.pdbx_strand_id
1 'polypeptide(L)'
;MKNSLDVFQKNCEKWSCTNPQKALLLPYIDCKDLTFCITKQEEQNLKFQHRGETHFFHCQQGALDEAKEWFKMTRLAEVPLIYVYGVGLGYYYQAAQDWLQEDPSRRLVFLEDNLAVIHRLFETHLGFQLVHDPQVQLHFFEDLEKSKELFHILYWNFF
;
A
#
# COMPACT_ATOMS: atom_id res chain seq x y z
N MET A 1 1.65 10.86 -20.58
CA MET A 1 1.84 9.46 -21.03
C MET A 1 3.30 8.97 -20.96
N LYS A 2 4.34 9.80 -21.09
CA LYS A 2 5.75 9.39 -20.84
C LYS A 2 6.14 9.14 -19.37
N ASN A 3 5.21 9.25 -18.41
CA ASN A 3 5.53 9.41 -16.98
C ASN A 3 5.14 8.21 -16.09
N SER A 4 4.13 7.40 -16.47
CA SER A 4 3.65 6.29 -15.61
C SER A 4 4.51 5.03 -15.72
N LEU A 5 5.02 4.71 -16.90
CA LEU A 5 5.91 3.56 -17.12
C LEU A 5 7.23 3.72 -16.35
N ASP A 6 7.77 4.94 -16.31
CA ASP A 6 8.97 5.31 -15.57
C ASP A 6 8.74 5.21 -14.05
N VAL A 7 7.58 5.68 -13.56
CA VAL A 7 7.21 5.56 -12.14
C VAL A 7 7.06 4.09 -11.72
N PHE A 8 6.35 3.28 -12.52
CA PHE A 8 6.14 1.87 -12.23
C PHE A 8 7.47 1.10 -12.14
N GLN A 9 8.36 1.29 -13.12
CA GLN A 9 9.66 0.64 -13.13
C GLN A 9 10.50 1.02 -11.91
N LYS A 10 10.57 2.30 -11.55
CA LYS A 10 11.30 2.76 -10.36
C LYS A 10 10.76 2.16 -9.07
N ASN A 11 9.43 2.03 -8.96
CA ASN A 11 8.80 1.39 -7.82
C ASN A 11 9.16 -0.10 -7.74
N CYS A 12 9.15 -0.82 -8.87
CA CYS A 12 9.62 -2.21 -8.94
C CYS A 12 11.09 -2.33 -8.53
N GLU A 13 11.96 -1.47 -9.05
CA GLU A 13 13.40 -1.45 -8.74
C GLU A 13 13.63 -1.24 -7.24
N LYS A 14 12.97 -0.24 -6.64
CA LYS A 14 13.07 0.03 -5.19
C LYS A 14 12.54 -1.13 -4.36
N TRP A 15 11.39 -1.69 -4.73
CA TRP A 15 10.78 -2.80 -3.99
C TRP A 15 11.55 -4.11 -4.13
N SER A 16 12.33 -4.28 -5.21
CA SER A 16 13.19 -5.45 -5.41
C SER A 16 14.27 -5.61 -4.32
N CYS A 17 14.64 -4.53 -3.63
CA CYS A 17 15.58 -4.58 -2.51
C CYS A 17 15.04 -5.38 -1.32
N THR A 18 13.72 -5.49 -1.16
CA THR A 18 13.08 -6.25 -0.08
C THR A 18 12.32 -7.48 -0.58
N ASN A 19 11.76 -7.41 -1.79
CA ASN A 19 10.93 -8.46 -2.38
C ASN A 19 11.36 -8.78 -3.84
N PRO A 20 12.59 -9.28 -4.07
CA PRO A 20 13.18 -9.38 -5.41
C PRO A 20 12.38 -10.26 -6.37
N GLN A 21 11.94 -11.44 -5.91
CA GLN A 21 11.17 -12.38 -6.74
C GLN A 21 9.81 -11.78 -7.14
N LYS A 22 9.11 -11.14 -6.20
CA LYS A 22 7.78 -10.57 -6.46
C LYS A 22 7.87 -9.31 -7.32
N ALA A 23 8.89 -8.47 -7.11
CA ALA A 23 9.16 -7.33 -7.98
C ALA A 23 9.41 -7.73 -9.44
N LEU A 24 10.12 -8.84 -9.68
CA LEU A 24 10.35 -9.37 -11.03
C LEU A 24 9.06 -9.88 -11.70
N LEU A 25 8.16 -10.49 -10.91
CA LEU A 25 6.89 -11.02 -11.39
C LEU A 25 5.84 -9.93 -11.63
N LEU A 26 5.93 -8.81 -10.90
CA LEU A 26 4.90 -7.77 -10.88
C LEU A 26 4.45 -7.30 -12.27
N PRO A 27 5.34 -7.00 -13.25
CA PRO A 27 4.93 -6.55 -14.59
C PRO A 27 4.07 -7.54 -15.38
N TYR A 28 4.03 -8.81 -14.96
CA TYR A 28 3.30 -9.89 -15.64
C TYR A 28 1.98 -10.24 -14.93
N ILE A 29 1.62 -9.52 -13.86
CA ILE A 29 0.41 -9.78 -13.10
C ILE A 29 -0.82 -9.27 -13.88
N ASP A 30 -1.80 -10.16 -14.05
CA ASP A 30 -3.08 -9.81 -14.66
C ASP A 30 -3.90 -8.91 -13.72
N CYS A 31 -4.16 -7.69 -14.16
CA CYS A 31 -4.91 -6.69 -13.41
C CYS A 31 -6.28 -6.39 -14.03
N LYS A 32 -6.81 -7.25 -14.92
CA LYS A 32 -8.08 -7.01 -15.64
C LYS A 32 -9.27 -6.82 -14.71
N ASP A 33 -9.27 -7.51 -13.57
CA ASP A 33 -10.38 -7.51 -12.61
C ASP A 33 -10.33 -6.30 -11.67
N LEU A 34 -9.23 -5.54 -11.68
CA LEU A 34 -9.07 -4.30 -10.91
C LEU A 34 -8.98 -3.10 -11.85
N THR A 35 -9.98 -2.24 -11.77
CA THR A 35 -10.07 -1.04 -12.62
C THR A 35 -9.99 0.22 -11.78
N PHE A 36 -9.27 1.22 -12.29
CA PHE A 36 -9.29 2.54 -11.70
C PHE A 36 -10.68 3.16 -11.81
N CYS A 37 -11.07 3.87 -10.77
CA CYS A 37 -12.21 4.77 -10.72
C CYS A 37 -11.84 6.02 -9.93
N ILE A 38 -12.77 6.95 -9.80
CA ILE A 38 -12.55 8.24 -9.14
C ILE A 38 -13.60 8.42 -8.05
N THR A 39 -13.20 8.91 -6.88
CA THR A 39 -14.13 9.28 -5.79
C THR A 39 -14.87 10.57 -6.13
N LYS A 40 -15.89 10.92 -5.33
CA LYS A 40 -16.57 12.21 -5.47
C LYS A 40 -15.67 13.42 -5.17
N GLN A 41 -14.55 13.20 -4.48
CA GLN A 41 -13.52 14.21 -4.19
C GLN A 41 -12.37 14.21 -5.22
N GLU A 42 -12.58 13.56 -6.39
CA GLU A 42 -11.62 13.53 -7.49
C GLU A 42 -10.32 12.75 -7.19
N GLU A 43 -10.36 11.83 -6.23
CA GLU A 43 -9.21 10.98 -5.88
C GLU A 43 -9.26 9.65 -6.63
N GLN A 44 -8.09 9.07 -6.92
CA GLN A 44 -8.04 7.74 -7.52
C GLN A 44 -8.55 6.66 -6.56
N ASN A 45 -9.26 5.66 -7.09
CA ASN A 45 -9.71 4.51 -6.32
C ASN A 45 -9.69 3.27 -7.22
N LEU A 46 -9.83 2.09 -6.63
CA LEU A 46 -9.94 0.82 -7.33
C LEU A 46 -11.33 0.24 -7.12
N LYS A 47 -11.85 -0.40 -8.18
CA LYS A 47 -13.07 -1.20 -8.13
C LYS A 47 -12.86 -2.54 -8.80
N PHE A 48 -13.62 -3.53 -8.34
CA PHE A 48 -13.63 -4.88 -8.88
C PHE A 48 -15.05 -5.44 -8.89
N GLN A 49 -15.28 -6.48 -9.69
CA GLN A 49 -16.54 -7.21 -9.72
C GLN A 49 -16.43 -8.46 -8.85
N HIS A 50 -17.39 -8.67 -7.97
CA HIS A 50 -17.50 -9.91 -7.20
C HIS A 50 -18.98 -10.32 -7.13
N ARG A 51 -19.29 -11.55 -7.56
CA ARG A 51 -20.67 -12.09 -7.55
C ARG A 51 -21.71 -11.20 -8.26
N GLY A 52 -21.29 -10.46 -9.29
CA GLY A 52 -22.15 -9.55 -10.04
C GLY A 52 -22.33 -8.17 -9.41
N GLU A 53 -21.70 -7.91 -8.26
CA GLU A 53 -21.71 -6.63 -7.58
C GLU A 53 -20.37 -5.89 -7.75
N THR A 54 -20.44 -4.56 -7.85
CA THR A 54 -19.25 -3.71 -7.91
C THR A 54 -18.82 -3.35 -6.49
N HIS A 55 -17.60 -3.71 -6.14
CA HIS A 55 -16.98 -3.34 -4.87
C HIS A 55 -15.87 -2.31 -5.10
N PHE A 56 -15.65 -1.47 -4.09
CA PHE A 56 -14.63 -0.43 -4.10
C PHE A 56 -13.63 -0.68 -2.98
N PHE A 57 -12.37 -0.34 -3.22
CA PHE A 57 -11.31 -0.45 -2.20
C PHE A 57 -11.43 0.61 -1.12
N HIS A 58 -11.87 1.82 -1.51
CA HIS A 58 -12.09 2.93 -0.59
C HIS A 58 -13.50 3.51 -0.74
N CYS A 59 -13.91 4.27 0.27
CA CYS A 59 -15.15 5.03 0.31
C CYS A 59 -15.28 5.92 -0.94
N GLN A 60 -16.42 5.85 -1.61
CA GLN A 60 -16.69 6.63 -2.82
C GLN A 60 -16.84 8.13 -2.54
N GLN A 61 -17.07 8.53 -1.29
CA GLN A 61 -17.14 9.95 -0.92
C GLN A 61 -15.77 10.60 -0.88
N GLY A 62 -14.75 9.89 -0.38
CA GLY A 62 -13.37 10.34 -0.26
C GLY A 62 -12.49 9.26 0.39
N ALA A 63 -11.43 8.84 -0.30
CA ALA A 63 -10.52 7.80 0.14
C ALA A 63 -9.52 8.31 1.19
N LEU A 64 -9.04 9.55 1.05
CA LEU A 64 -8.18 10.15 2.06
C LEU A 64 -8.95 10.47 3.35
N ASP A 65 -10.19 10.93 3.24
CA ASP A 65 -11.03 11.22 4.40
C ASP A 65 -11.32 9.97 5.22
N GLU A 66 -11.61 8.84 4.56
CA GLU A 66 -11.72 7.53 5.20
C GLU A 66 -10.45 7.18 5.99
N ALA A 67 -9.28 7.30 5.36
CA ALA A 67 -8.01 6.99 6.01
C ALA A 67 -7.70 7.92 7.19
N LYS A 68 -7.95 9.23 7.05
CA LYS A 68 -7.77 10.22 8.12
C LYS A 68 -8.69 9.96 9.30
N GLU A 69 -9.94 9.57 9.04
CA GLU A 69 -10.89 9.27 10.10
C GLU A 69 -10.43 8.07 10.94
N TRP A 70 -9.89 7.03 10.29
CA TRP A 70 -9.28 5.90 10.99
C TRP A 70 -8.13 6.32 11.91
N PHE A 71 -7.23 7.18 11.43
CA PHE A 71 -6.12 7.70 12.22
C PHE A 71 -6.59 8.53 13.42
N LYS A 72 -7.62 9.36 13.27
CA LYS A 72 -8.20 10.16 14.37
C LYS A 72 -8.82 9.30 15.47
N MET A 73 -9.42 8.16 15.09
CA MET A 73 -10.02 7.24 16.06
C MET A 73 -8.97 6.46 16.87
N THR A 74 -7.70 6.49 16.47
CA THR A 74 -6.62 5.70 17.06
C THR A 74 -5.72 6.57 17.96
N ARG A 75 -5.33 6.06 19.14
CA ARG A 75 -4.36 6.75 20.01
C ARG A 75 -2.93 6.34 19.63
N LEU A 76 -2.22 7.21 18.92
CA LEU A 76 -0.91 6.89 18.31
C LEU A 76 0.31 7.58 18.92
N ALA A 77 0.14 8.45 19.92
CA ALA A 77 1.21 9.31 20.43
C ALA A 77 2.49 8.54 20.85
N GLU A 78 2.32 7.36 21.44
CA GLU A 78 3.41 6.50 21.93
C GLU A 78 3.55 5.20 21.14
N VAL A 79 2.91 5.09 19.97
CA VAL A 79 2.99 3.92 19.10
C VAL A 79 4.18 4.12 18.15
N PRO A 80 5.23 3.30 18.20
CA PRO A 80 6.38 3.44 17.29
C PRO A 80 6.16 2.71 15.95
N LEU A 81 5.20 1.80 15.87
CA LEU A 81 5.03 0.88 14.75
C LEU A 81 3.55 0.60 14.48
N ILE A 82 3.12 0.79 13.23
CA ILE A 82 1.76 0.48 12.78
C ILE A 82 1.84 -0.55 11.65
N TYR A 83 1.05 -1.61 11.78
CA TYR A 83 0.79 -2.57 10.70
C TYR A 83 -0.57 -2.29 10.08
N VAL A 84 -0.62 -2.19 8.75
CA VAL A 84 -1.85 -2.02 7.98
C VAL A 84 -2.02 -3.21 7.04
N TYR A 85 -3.15 -3.91 7.17
CA TYR A 85 -3.53 -4.99 6.26
C TYR A 85 -4.29 -4.39 5.08
N GLY A 86 -3.76 -4.61 3.87
CA GLY A 86 -4.20 -4.00 2.64
C GLY A 86 -3.54 -2.63 2.41
N VAL A 87 -2.83 -2.46 1.29
CA VAL A 87 -2.21 -1.17 0.94
C VAL A 87 -3.14 -0.27 0.14
N GLY A 88 -4.07 -0.87 -0.63
CA GLY A 88 -4.94 -0.13 -1.54
C GLY A 88 -4.13 0.75 -2.50
N LEU A 89 -4.52 2.02 -2.63
CA LEU A 89 -3.74 3.03 -3.37
C LEU A 89 -2.85 3.92 -2.47
N GLY A 90 -2.63 3.54 -1.20
CA GLY A 90 -1.70 4.23 -0.30
C GLY A 90 -2.31 5.37 0.52
N TYR A 91 -3.63 5.50 0.61
CA TYR A 91 -4.27 6.58 1.38
C TYR A 91 -3.96 6.55 2.88
N TYR A 92 -3.76 5.36 3.47
CA TYR A 92 -3.29 5.25 4.85
C TYR A 92 -1.86 5.76 5.04
N TYR A 93 -0.99 5.65 4.03
CA TYR A 93 0.33 6.28 4.07
C TYR A 93 0.17 7.79 4.07
N GLN A 94 -0.66 8.32 3.17
CA GLN A 94 -0.93 9.75 3.09
C GLN A 94 -1.51 10.31 4.40
N ALA A 95 -2.42 9.58 5.05
CA ALA A 95 -2.97 9.95 6.36
C ALA A 95 -1.95 9.85 7.50
N ALA A 96 -0.95 8.96 7.39
CA ALA A 96 0.08 8.75 8.38
C ALA A 96 1.25 9.73 8.31
N GLN A 97 1.33 10.59 7.27
CA GLN A 97 2.53 11.41 7.03
C GLN A 97 2.88 12.31 8.21
N ASP A 98 1.89 12.99 8.80
CA ASP A 98 2.10 13.84 9.97
C ASP A 98 2.67 13.01 11.15
N TRP A 99 2.10 11.82 11.38
CA TRP A 99 2.57 10.90 12.41
C TRP A 99 4.00 10.39 12.13
N LEU A 100 4.35 10.08 10.87
CA LEU A 100 5.71 9.63 10.52
C LEU A 100 6.75 10.74 10.73
N GLN A 101 6.43 11.99 10.38
CA GLN A 101 7.35 13.11 10.45
C GLN A 101 7.66 13.59 11.87
N GLU A 102 6.76 13.34 12.82
CA GLU A 102 6.96 13.71 14.23
C GLU A 102 8.12 12.94 14.89
N ASP A 103 8.41 11.71 14.47
CA ASP A 103 9.48 10.90 15.05
C ASP A 103 10.11 9.99 13.98
N PRO A 104 11.42 10.15 13.66
CA PRO A 104 12.11 9.36 12.63
C PRO A 104 12.26 7.88 13.00
N SER A 105 11.99 7.49 14.24
CA SER A 105 11.94 6.09 14.69
C SER A 105 10.62 5.40 14.36
N ARG A 106 9.55 6.17 14.06
CA ARG A 106 8.25 5.60 13.70
C ARG A 106 8.29 4.84 12.38
N ARG A 107 7.50 3.78 12.30
CA ARG A 107 7.47 2.86 11.16
C ARG A 107 6.05 2.50 10.76
N LEU A 108 5.77 2.55 9.46
CA LEU A 108 4.50 2.10 8.88
C LEU A 108 4.75 0.88 7.99
N VAL A 109 4.09 -0.22 8.29
CA VAL A 109 4.27 -1.47 7.56
C VAL A 109 2.95 -1.89 6.92
N PHE A 110 2.94 -1.98 5.60
CA PHE A 110 1.83 -2.52 4.83
C PHE A 110 2.04 -4.00 4.56
N LEU A 111 0.98 -4.77 4.79
CA LEU A 111 0.88 -6.18 4.46
C LEU A 111 -0.20 -6.34 3.40
N GLU A 112 0.15 -6.84 2.22
CA GLU A 112 -0.77 -6.97 1.09
C GLU A 112 -0.72 -8.39 0.52
N ASP A 113 -1.88 -8.99 0.29
CA ASP A 113 -2.01 -10.37 -0.21
C ASP A 113 -2.39 -10.43 -1.69
N ASN A 114 -2.58 -9.27 -2.32
CA ASN A 114 -2.93 -9.19 -3.72
C ASN A 114 -1.88 -8.40 -4.54
N LEU A 115 -1.08 -9.11 -5.34
CA LEU A 115 -0.10 -8.50 -6.24
C LEU A 115 -0.73 -7.55 -7.27
N ALA A 116 -1.99 -7.74 -7.66
CA ALA A 116 -2.65 -6.83 -8.59
C ALA A 116 -2.91 -5.46 -7.94
N VAL A 117 -3.14 -5.41 -6.62
CA VAL A 117 -3.25 -4.16 -5.86
C VAL A 117 -1.90 -3.44 -5.82
N ILE A 118 -0.82 -4.16 -5.51
CA ILE A 118 0.55 -3.62 -5.53
C ILE A 118 0.90 -3.09 -6.92
N HIS A 119 0.56 -3.84 -7.98
CA HIS A 119 0.76 -3.39 -9.36
C HIS A 119 0.05 -2.06 -9.60
N ARG A 120 -1.24 -1.97 -9.27
CA ARG A 120 -2.02 -0.73 -9.43
C ARG A 120 -1.46 0.43 -8.61
N LEU A 121 -1.01 0.17 -7.38
CA LEU A 121 -0.33 1.17 -6.56
C LEU A 121 0.93 1.70 -7.24
N PHE A 122 1.75 0.81 -7.83
CA PHE A 122 3.03 1.16 -8.43
C PHE A 122 2.88 2.01 -9.69
N GLU A 123 1.70 2.01 -10.33
CA GLU A 123 1.37 2.91 -11.43
C GLU A 123 1.12 4.37 -10.99
N THR A 124 1.01 4.62 -9.68
CA THR A 124 0.64 5.93 -9.12
C THR A 124 1.82 6.71 -8.53
N HIS A 125 1.69 8.03 -8.48
CA HIS A 125 2.66 8.89 -7.79
C HIS A 125 2.65 8.68 -6.28
N LEU A 126 1.48 8.41 -5.68
CA LEU A 126 1.38 8.11 -4.25
C LEU A 126 2.10 6.80 -3.90
N GLY A 127 1.99 5.78 -4.75
CA GLY A 127 2.78 4.55 -4.65
C GLY A 127 4.28 4.81 -4.72
N PHE A 128 4.72 5.75 -5.57
CA PHE A 128 6.13 6.16 -5.60
C PHE A 128 6.59 6.75 -4.27
N GLN A 129 5.82 7.69 -3.71
CA GLN A 129 6.15 8.30 -2.42
C GLN A 129 6.21 7.23 -1.31
N LEU A 130 5.19 6.36 -1.24
CA LEU A 130 5.09 5.28 -0.26
C LEU A 130 6.29 4.33 -0.30
N VAL A 131 6.63 3.82 -1.49
CA VAL A 131 7.69 2.80 -1.67
C VAL A 131 9.09 3.37 -1.44
N HIS A 132 9.26 4.69 -1.61
CA HIS A 132 10.55 5.36 -1.45
C HIS A 132 10.74 6.00 -0.06
N ASP A 133 9.70 6.01 0.77
CA ASP A 133 9.78 6.54 2.13
C ASP A 133 10.57 5.57 3.04
N PRO A 134 11.67 6.02 3.68
CA PRO A 134 12.49 5.14 4.52
C PRO A 134 11.79 4.67 5.80
N GLN A 135 10.71 5.32 6.22
CA GLN A 135 9.92 4.90 7.39
C GLN A 135 8.80 3.92 7.02
N VAL A 136 8.63 3.61 5.73
CA VAL A 136 7.55 2.75 5.23
C VAL A 136 8.12 1.45 4.67
N GLN A 137 7.44 0.35 4.94
CA GLN A 137 7.70 -0.93 4.29
C GLN A 137 6.42 -1.51 3.70
N LEU A 138 6.55 -2.10 2.51
CA LEU A 138 5.47 -2.85 1.86
C LEU A 138 5.93 -4.30 1.70
N HIS A 139 5.18 -5.22 2.30
CA HIS A 139 5.43 -6.65 2.21
C HIS A 139 4.25 -7.37 1.57
N PHE A 140 4.57 -8.26 0.63
CA PHE A 140 3.61 -9.16 0.04
C PHE A 140 3.59 -10.49 0.81
N PHE A 141 2.41 -11.06 1.01
CA PHE A 141 2.26 -12.40 1.57
C PHE A 141 1.18 -13.20 0.82
N GLU A 142 1.38 -14.50 0.62
CA GLU A 142 0.37 -15.33 -0.06
C GLU A 142 -0.69 -15.87 0.89
N ASP A 143 -0.27 -16.16 2.13
CA ASP A 143 -1.09 -16.83 3.14
C ASP A 143 -0.48 -16.55 4.51
N LEU A 144 -1.26 -15.94 5.41
CA LEU A 144 -0.86 -15.61 6.78
C LEU A 144 -0.33 -16.83 7.54
N GLU A 145 -0.94 -18.01 7.33
CA GLU A 145 -0.56 -19.25 8.03
C GLU A 145 0.78 -19.81 7.54
N LYS A 146 1.14 -19.52 6.29
CA LYS A 146 2.42 -19.95 5.69
C LYS A 146 3.52 -18.89 5.81
N SER A 147 3.17 -17.68 6.22
CA SER A 147 4.06 -16.51 6.25
C SER A 147 4.86 -16.38 7.56
N LYS A 148 5.23 -17.51 8.19
CA LYS A 148 6.11 -17.50 9.38
C LYS A 148 7.41 -16.74 9.12
N GLU A 149 7.98 -16.89 7.93
CA GLU A 149 9.19 -16.17 7.52
C GLU A 149 8.99 -14.65 7.50
N LEU A 150 7.84 -14.17 7.01
CA LEU A 150 7.51 -12.74 7.05
C LEU A 150 7.41 -12.24 8.49
N PHE A 151 6.71 -12.95 9.37
CA PHE A 151 6.65 -12.58 10.79
C PHE A 151 8.02 -12.61 11.46
N HIS A 152 8.90 -13.54 11.08
CA HIS A 152 10.29 -13.53 11.54
C HIS A 152 11.05 -12.29 11.05
N ILE A 153 10.93 -11.91 9.78
CA ILE A 153 11.55 -10.70 9.23
C ILE A 153 11.04 -9.45 9.97
N LEU A 154 9.74 -9.36 10.19
CA LEU A 154 9.11 -8.25 10.90
C LEU A 154 9.57 -8.18 12.36
N TYR A 155 9.67 -9.34 13.04
CA TYR A 155 10.19 -9.42 14.40
C TYR A 155 11.62 -8.90 14.45
N TRP A 156 12.54 -9.46 13.66
CA TRP A 156 13.96 -9.09 13.72
C TRP A 156 14.28 -7.65 13.28
N ASN A 157 13.41 -7.04 12.47
CA ASN A 157 13.65 -5.67 11.99
C ASN A 157 13.11 -4.59 12.92
N PHE A 158 12.22 -4.92 13.86
CA PHE A 158 11.53 -3.94 14.70
C PHE A 158 11.50 -4.26 16.19
N PHE A 159 11.96 -5.45 16.61
CA PHE A 159 12.13 -5.89 18.00
C PHE A 159 13.54 -6.43 18.22
#